data_AF-A0AAE8HSU8-F1
#
_entry.id   AF-A0AAE8HSU8-F1
#
_cell.length_a   1.000
_cell.length_b   1.000
_cell.length_c   1.000
_cell.angle_alpha   90.00
_cell.angle_beta   90.00
_cell.angle_gamma   90.00
#
_symmetry.space_group_name_H-M   'P 1'
#
loop_
_entity.id
_entity.type
_entity.pdbx_description
1 polymer ?
#
loop_
_entity_poly.entity_id
_entity_poly.type
_entity_poly.pdbx_seq_one_letter_code
_entity_poly.pdbx_strand_id
1 'polypeptide(L)'
;MSQALPSAAAPAVDLPAAPVARKPGAVRHGPGAALMLGALGVVYGDIGTSPLYAFKEAVKAATAGGAAVPAAATGAVSLILWSLILIVSLKYAVLILRADNRGEGGIVAMLALLGARQARPGTGKALLLVVGLVGAALLYGDGAITPAISVLSAIEGVKVDAPAL
;
A
#
# COMPACT_ATOMS: atom_id res chain seq x y z
N MET A 1 54.06 40.64 -67.05
CA MET A 1 53.91 39.56 -66.04
C MET A 1 52.97 40.05 -64.95
N SER A 2 51.68 39.72 -65.05
CA SER A 2 50.69 39.87 -63.98
C SER A 2 49.66 38.76 -64.21
N GLN A 3 49.89 37.61 -63.59
CA GLN A 3 48.94 36.49 -63.61
C GLN A 3 47.97 36.69 -62.45
N ALA A 4 46.69 36.82 -62.78
CA ALA A 4 45.59 36.83 -61.84
C ALA A 4 45.36 35.40 -61.32
N LEU A 5 45.40 35.21 -60.00
CA LEU A 5 45.00 33.96 -59.34
C LEU A 5 43.46 33.81 -59.41
N PRO A 6 42.92 32.61 -59.71
CA PRO A 6 41.49 32.35 -59.64
C PRO A 6 41.00 32.31 -58.18
N SER A 7 39.91 33.02 -57.90
CA SER A 7 39.20 33.04 -56.62
C SER A 7 38.56 31.67 -56.36
N ALA A 8 39.12 30.90 -55.43
CA ALA A 8 38.52 29.67 -54.94
C ALA A 8 37.41 30.01 -53.93
N ALA A 9 36.15 29.82 -54.32
CA ALA A 9 35.02 29.91 -53.42
C ALA A 9 35.13 28.81 -52.34
N ALA A 10 35.14 29.20 -51.07
CA ALA A 10 35.12 28.28 -49.94
C ALA A 10 33.78 27.50 -49.90
N PRO A 11 33.78 26.22 -49.50
CA PRO A 11 32.54 25.46 -49.37
C PRO A 11 31.68 26.03 -48.25
N ALA A 12 30.38 26.17 -48.50
CA ALA A 12 29.40 26.54 -47.50
C ALA A 12 29.37 25.47 -46.40
N VAL A 13 29.75 25.85 -45.18
CA VAL A 13 29.60 25.01 -44.00
C VAL A 13 28.13 25.03 -43.61
N ASP A 14 27.42 23.93 -43.87
CA ASP A 14 26.06 23.72 -43.36
C ASP A 14 26.11 23.65 -41.83
N LEU A 15 25.70 24.74 -41.18
CA LEU A 15 25.52 24.77 -39.73
C LEU A 15 24.33 23.88 -39.36
N PRO A 16 24.45 23.01 -38.35
CA PRO A 16 23.33 22.19 -37.89
C PRO A 16 22.19 23.10 -37.43
N ALA A 17 20.96 22.80 -37.87
CA ALA A 17 19.76 23.52 -37.50
C ALA A 17 19.65 23.65 -35.98
N ALA A 18 19.34 24.85 -35.50
CA ALA A 18 19.17 25.12 -34.08
C ALA A 18 18.16 24.16 -33.44
N PRO A 19 18.40 23.68 -32.21
CA PRO A 19 17.49 22.75 -31.55
C PRO A 19 16.12 23.41 -31.38
N VAL A 20 15.10 22.79 -31.99
CA VAL A 20 13.70 23.20 -31.84
C VAL A 20 13.34 23.12 -30.36
N ALA A 21 13.11 24.28 -29.73
CA ALA A 21 12.69 24.37 -28.35
C ALA A 21 11.33 23.64 -28.19
N ARG A 22 11.38 22.44 -27.62
CA ARG A 22 10.19 21.67 -27.28
C ARG A 22 9.47 22.40 -26.15
N LYS A 23 8.28 22.95 -26.43
CA LYS A 23 7.41 23.51 -25.39
C LYS A 23 7.21 22.46 -24.29
N PRO A 24 7.50 22.75 -23.01
CA PRO A 24 7.23 21.81 -21.93
C PRO A 24 5.74 21.50 -21.92
N GLY A 25 5.40 20.22 -22.08
CA GLY A 25 4.02 19.75 -22.04
C GLY A 25 3.43 20.11 -20.68
N ALA A 26 2.32 20.86 -20.70
CA ALA A 26 1.58 21.19 -19.50
C ALA A 26 1.13 19.89 -18.82
N VAL A 27 1.66 19.61 -17.63
CA VAL A 27 1.20 18.51 -16.78
C VAL A 27 -0.23 18.84 -16.37
N ARG A 28 -1.20 18.17 -17.01
CA ARG A 28 -2.62 18.28 -16.63
C ARG A 28 -2.75 17.67 -15.23
N HIS A 29 -3.04 18.52 -14.24
CA HIS A 29 -3.44 18.07 -12.91
C HIS A 29 -4.83 17.44 -13.08
N GLY A 30 -4.86 16.13 -13.33
CA GLY A 30 -6.09 15.33 -13.31
C GLY A 30 -6.72 15.31 -11.91
N PRO A 31 -7.83 14.58 -11.69
CA PRO A 31 -8.61 14.61 -10.44
C PRO A 31 -7.89 13.89 -9.29
N GLY A 32 -6.68 14.34 -8.94
CA GLY A 32 -5.81 13.73 -7.95
C GLY A 32 -6.44 13.75 -6.55
N ALA A 33 -7.15 14.82 -6.19
CA ALA A 33 -7.84 14.91 -4.92
C ALA A 33 -8.95 13.87 -4.77
N ALA A 34 -9.76 13.64 -5.82
CA ALA A 34 -10.83 12.63 -5.78
C ALA A 34 -10.26 11.20 -5.73
N LEU A 35 -9.20 10.93 -6.48
CA LEU A 35 -8.51 9.65 -6.46
C LEU A 35 -7.81 9.40 -5.11
N MET A 36 -7.23 10.43 -4.48
CA MET A 36 -6.63 10.33 -3.15
C MET A 36 -7.67 10.10 -2.06
N LEU A 37 -8.80 10.80 -2.11
CA LEU A 37 -9.92 10.54 -1.20
C LEU A 37 -10.48 9.14 -1.38
N GLY A 38 -10.60 8.66 -2.63
CA GLY A 38 -10.99 7.29 -2.92
C GLY A 38 -10.01 6.26 -2.36
N ALA A 39 -8.70 6.46 -2.57
CA ALA A 39 -7.66 5.57 -2.04
C ALA A 39 -7.64 5.56 -0.50
N LEU A 40 -7.73 6.73 0.14
CA LEU A 40 -7.83 6.83 1.60
C LEU A 40 -9.10 6.15 2.12
N GLY A 41 -10.24 6.31 1.44
CA GLY A 41 -11.49 5.65 1.79
C GLY A 41 -11.39 4.13 1.72
N VAL A 42 -10.73 3.57 0.69
CA VAL A 42 -10.49 2.13 0.58
C VAL A 42 -9.59 1.63 1.70
N VAL A 43 -8.45 2.30 1.96
CA VAL A 43 -7.50 1.89 3.00
C VAL A 43 -8.10 1.98 4.40
N TYR A 44 -8.80 3.07 4.71
CA TYR A 44 -9.42 3.24 6.03
C TYR A 44 -10.63 2.32 6.19
N GLY A 45 -11.34 2.01 5.10
CA GLY A 45 -12.39 1.00 5.07
C GLY A 45 -11.87 -0.40 5.40
N ASP A 46 -10.79 -0.84 4.73
CA ASP A 46 -10.12 -2.12 4.98
C ASP A 46 -9.72 -2.29 6.46
N ILE A 47 -9.04 -1.28 7.03
CA ILE A 47 -8.63 -1.28 8.44
C ILE A 47 -9.82 -1.41 9.41
N GLY A 48 -10.98 -0.83 9.07
CA GLY A 48 -12.17 -0.80 9.92
C GLY A 48 -13.05 -2.05 9.89
N THR A 49 -12.92 -2.90 8.87
CA THR A 49 -13.77 -4.11 8.72
C THR A 49 -13.41 -5.21 9.73
N SER A 50 -12.12 -5.41 10.02
CA SER A 50 -11.67 -6.49 10.90
C SER A 50 -12.13 -6.36 12.36
N PRO A 51 -12.14 -5.17 13.00
CA PRO A 51 -12.75 -5.00 14.32
C PRO A 51 -14.26 -5.26 14.35
N LEU A 52 -14.98 -4.95 13.28
CA LEU A 52 -16.43 -5.16 13.20
C LEU A 52 -16.79 -6.65 13.16
N TYR A 53 -16.03 -7.45 12.41
CA TYR A 53 -16.17 -8.92 12.44
C TYR A 53 -15.81 -9.50 13.81
N ALA A 54 -14.70 -9.03 14.39
CA ALA A 54 -14.30 -9.46 15.73
C ALA A 54 -15.37 -9.10 16.77
N PHE A 55 -16.01 -7.93 16.66
CA PHE A 55 -17.11 -7.53 17.53
C PHE A 55 -18.33 -8.45 17.37
N LYS A 56 -18.76 -8.72 16.13
CA LYS A 56 -19.88 -9.63 15.84
C LYS A 56 -19.67 -11.00 16.46
N GLU A 57 -18.49 -11.59 16.27
CA GLU A 57 -18.17 -12.91 16.82
C GLU A 57 -17.95 -12.88 18.34
N ALA A 58 -17.34 -11.82 18.89
CA ALA A 58 -17.16 -11.66 20.33
C ALA A 58 -18.50 -11.57 21.07
N VAL A 59 -19.46 -10.80 20.52
CA VAL A 59 -20.81 -10.70 21.10
C VAL A 59 -21.54 -12.05 20.99
N LYS A 60 -21.46 -12.72 19.85
CA LYS A 60 -22.06 -14.06 19.64
C LYS A 60 -21.48 -15.11 20.59
N ALA A 61 -20.17 -15.07 20.85
CA ALA A 61 -19.50 -15.92 21.81
C ALA A 61 -19.90 -15.58 23.25
N ALA A 62 -19.98 -14.29 23.60
CA ALA A 62 -20.34 -13.83 24.93
C ALA A 62 -21.80 -14.13 25.32
N THR A 63 -22.70 -14.26 24.35
CA THR A 63 -24.09 -14.65 24.61
C THR A 63 -24.38 -16.15 24.44
N ALA A 64 -23.38 -16.97 24.08
CA ALA A 64 -23.58 -18.38 23.73
C ALA A 64 -24.70 -18.59 22.68
N GLY A 65 -24.91 -17.63 21.78
CA GLY A 65 -26.00 -17.63 20.79
C GLY A 65 -27.35 -17.10 21.28
N GLY A 66 -27.45 -16.62 22.53
CA GLY A 66 -28.64 -15.95 23.08
C GLY A 66 -28.72 -14.45 22.78
N ALA A 67 -29.77 -13.78 23.29
CA ALA A 67 -30.00 -12.36 23.08
C ALA A 67 -28.84 -11.49 23.61
N ALA A 68 -28.43 -10.50 22.81
CA ALA A 68 -27.38 -9.54 23.16
C ALA A 68 -27.73 -8.77 24.43
N VAL A 69 -27.08 -9.11 25.54
CA VAL A 69 -27.15 -8.32 26.77
C VAL A 69 -26.32 -7.05 26.57
N PRO A 70 -26.84 -5.84 26.84
CA PRO A 70 -26.10 -4.57 26.65
C PRO A 70 -24.73 -4.53 27.34
N ALA A 71 -24.56 -5.26 28.44
CA ALA A 71 -23.29 -5.41 29.15
C ALA A 71 -22.23 -6.19 28.34
N ALA A 72 -22.63 -7.20 27.55
CA ALA A 72 -21.71 -7.97 26.70
C ALA A 72 -21.24 -7.14 25.51
N ALA A 73 -22.14 -6.33 24.92
CA ALA A 73 -21.78 -5.41 23.83
C ALA A 73 -20.79 -4.35 24.30
N THR A 74 -21.05 -3.68 25.42
CA THR A 74 -20.13 -2.66 25.97
C THR A 74 -18.79 -3.24 26.40
N GLY A 75 -18.78 -4.46 26.96
CA GLY A 75 -17.55 -5.20 27.27
C GLY A 75 -16.73 -5.55 26.02
N ALA A 76 -17.37 -6.06 24.98
CA ALA A 76 -16.71 -6.40 23.72
C ALA A 76 -16.13 -5.16 23.01
N VAL A 77 -16.86 -4.04 22.95
CA VAL A 77 -16.34 -2.78 22.39
C VAL A 77 -15.13 -2.30 23.18
N SER A 78 -15.16 -2.34 24.51
CA SER A 78 -14.05 -1.91 25.35
C SER A 78 -12.79 -2.77 25.14
N LEU A 79 -12.95 -4.10 25.08
CA LEU A 79 -11.83 -5.01 24.81
C LEU A 79 -11.25 -4.80 23.41
N ILE A 80 -12.09 -4.57 22.40
CA ILE A 80 -11.63 -4.27 21.05
C ILE A 80 -10.87 -2.94 21.02
N LEU A 81 -11.38 -1.90 21.69
CA LEU A 81 -10.73 -0.60 21.77
C LEU A 81 -9.34 -0.71 22.42
N TRP A 82 -9.25 -1.33 23.60
CA TRP A 82 -7.99 -1.52 24.30
C TRP A 82 -7.02 -2.41 23.54
N SER A 83 -7.53 -3.49 22.92
CA SER A 83 -6.72 -4.37 22.07
C SER A 83 -6.16 -3.63 20.85
N LEU A 84 -6.98 -2.83 20.15
CA LEU A 84 -6.52 -2.02 19.02
C LEU A 84 -5.48 -1.00 19.45
N ILE A 85 -5.69 -0.27 20.55
CA ILE A 85 -4.72 0.69 21.07
C ILE A 85 -3.39 -0.02 21.38
N LEU A 86 -3.42 -1.14 22.10
CA LEU A 86 -2.22 -1.86 22.50
C LEU A 86 -1.52 -2.54 21.31
N ILE A 87 -2.25 -3.25 20.46
CA ILE A 87 -1.70 -3.95 19.30
C ILE A 87 -1.16 -2.93 18.31
N VAL A 88 -1.89 -1.89 17.94
CA VAL A 88 -1.38 -0.88 16.99
C VAL A 88 -0.19 -0.16 17.59
N SER A 89 -0.26 0.30 18.84
CA SER A 89 0.88 1.00 19.46
C SER A 89 2.12 0.11 19.55
N LEU A 90 1.97 -1.14 20.00
CA LEU A 90 3.10 -2.05 20.17
C LEU A 90 3.61 -2.60 18.83
N LYS A 91 2.73 -3.07 17.95
CA LYS A 91 3.08 -3.57 16.60
C LYS A 91 3.80 -2.49 15.81
N TYR A 92 3.26 -1.26 15.79
CA TYR A 92 3.86 -0.18 15.01
C TYR A 92 5.13 0.36 15.69
N ALA A 93 5.16 0.51 17.01
CA ALA A 93 6.39 0.91 17.70
C ALA A 93 7.53 -0.11 17.53
N VAL A 94 7.23 -1.41 17.58
CA VAL A 94 8.25 -2.46 17.47
C VAL A 94 8.65 -2.75 16.03
N LEU A 95 7.72 -2.71 15.06
CA LEU A 95 8.03 -3.02 13.65
C LEU A 95 8.45 -1.79 12.84
N ILE A 96 7.74 -0.66 12.94
CA ILE A 96 8.04 0.53 12.13
C ILE A 96 9.23 1.30 12.70
N LEU A 97 9.35 1.45 14.03
CA LEU A 97 10.50 2.18 14.60
C LEU A 97 11.78 1.34 14.65
N ARG A 98 11.74 0.02 14.45
CA ARG A 98 12.95 -0.83 14.33
C ARG A 98 13.37 -1.14 12.89
N ALA A 99 12.50 -0.88 11.90
CA ALA A 99 12.76 -1.21 10.51
C ALA A 99 13.00 0.07 9.70
N ASP A 100 14.14 0.71 9.96
CA ASP A 100 14.63 1.85 9.22
C ASP A 100 15.76 1.42 8.25
N ASN A 101 15.51 1.50 6.95
CA ASN A 101 16.56 1.42 5.93
C ASN A 101 16.82 2.79 5.33
N ARG A 102 17.63 3.63 5.98
CA ARG A 102 18.02 4.95 5.45
C ARG A 102 16.84 5.78 4.90
N GLY A 103 15.68 5.74 5.56
CA GLY A 103 14.50 6.54 5.20
C GLY A 103 13.49 5.88 4.25
N GLU A 104 13.75 4.70 3.70
CA GLU A 104 12.73 3.90 3.02
C GLU A 104 12.10 2.96 4.06
N GLY A 105 10.95 3.32 4.62
CA GLY A 105 10.24 2.47 5.59
C GLY A 105 9.38 1.41 4.89
N GLY A 106 9.19 0.25 5.54
CA GLY A 106 8.18 -0.75 5.14
C GLY A 106 8.73 -2.13 4.75
N ILE A 107 7.82 -3.03 4.37
CA ILE A 107 8.13 -4.43 4.01
C ILE A 107 9.01 -4.53 2.75
N VAL A 108 8.89 -3.58 1.82
CA VAL A 108 9.75 -3.49 0.61
C VAL A 108 11.19 -3.10 0.98
N ALA A 109 11.37 -2.25 1.98
CA ALA A 109 12.67 -1.89 2.51
C ALA A 109 13.31 -3.03 3.33
N MET A 110 12.51 -3.83 4.05
CA MET A 110 12.98 -5.08 4.66
C MET A 110 13.47 -6.08 3.62
N LEU A 111 12.73 -6.27 2.51
CA LEU A 111 13.17 -7.11 1.38
C LEU A 111 14.45 -6.57 0.71
N ALA A 112 14.61 -5.24 0.60
CA ALA A 112 15.81 -4.60 0.03
C ALA A 112 17.04 -4.65 0.95
N LEU A 113 16.86 -4.46 2.27
CA LEU A 113 17.92 -4.60 3.29
C LEU A 113 18.50 -5.99 3.39
N LEU A 114 17.67 -6.99 3.08
CA LEU A 114 18.04 -8.39 3.19
C LEU A 114 19.08 -8.85 2.17
N GLY A 115 19.50 -7.96 1.26
CA GLY A 115 20.68 -8.18 0.44
C GLY A 115 20.57 -9.48 -0.33
N ALA A 116 19.58 -9.55 -1.23
CA ALA A 116 19.39 -10.70 -2.13
C ALA A 116 20.68 -11.09 -2.90
N ARG A 117 21.62 -10.14 -3.06
CA ARG A 117 22.96 -10.37 -3.63
C ARG A 117 24.00 -10.97 -2.67
N GLN A 118 23.83 -10.88 -1.35
CA GLN A 118 24.76 -11.44 -0.34
C GLN A 118 24.21 -12.67 0.40
N ALA A 119 22.95 -13.04 0.19
CA ALA A 119 22.35 -14.21 0.82
C ALA A 119 22.87 -15.52 0.19
N ARG A 120 23.93 -16.07 0.76
CA ARG A 120 24.41 -17.41 0.42
C ARG A 120 23.44 -18.47 0.94
N PRO A 121 23.19 -19.55 0.19
CA PRO A 121 22.38 -20.67 0.64
C PRO A 121 22.92 -21.22 1.98
N GLY A 122 22.03 -21.45 2.96
CA GLY A 122 22.40 -22.00 4.28
C GLY A 122 22.76 -20.98 5.36
N THR A 123 22.67 -19.67 5.11
CA THR A 123 22.93 -18.64 6.13
C THR A 123 21.65 -18.13 6.79
N GLY A 124 21.71 -17.60 8.02
CA GLY A 124 20.57 -16.93 8.68
C GLY A 124 19.95 -15.78 7.87
N LYS A 125 20.73 -15.12 7.01
CA LYS A 125 20.23 -14.11 6.06
C LYS A 125 19.29 -14.70 4.99
N ALA A 126 19.55 -15.92 4.54
CA ALA A 126 18.66 -16.62 3.61
C ALA A 126 17.33 -17.00 4.29
N LEU A 127 17.37 -17.40 5.57
CA LEU A 127 16.17 -17.65 6.36
C LEU A 127 15.35 -16.36 6.53
N LEU A 128 15.98 -15.24 6.89
CA LEU A 128 15.28 -13.95 6.96
C LEU A 128 14.69 -13.53 5.61
N LEU A 129 15.34 -13.81 4.48
CA LEU A 129 14.79 -13.55 3.14
C LEU A 129 13.52 -14.34 2.89
N VAL A 130 13.53 -15.64 3.21
CA VAL A 130 12.33 -16.48 3.07
C VAL A 130 11.22 -15.98 3.97
N VAL A 131 11.51 -15.66 5.23
CA VAL A 131 10.52 -15.10 6.17
C VAL A 131 9.97 -13.75 5.68
N GLY A 132 10.82 -12.87 5.14
CA GLY A 132 10.42 -11.60 4.55
C GLY A 132 9.56 -11.76 3.30
N LEU A 133 9.89 -12.73 2.43
CA LEU A 133 9.13 -13.04 1.22
C LEU A 133 7.76 -13.63 1.55
N VAL A 134 7.71 -14.54 2.53
CA VAL A 134 6.46 -15.09 3.07
C VAL A 134 5.62 -13.97 3.69
N GLY A 135 6.23 -13.09 4.50
CA GLY A 135 5.54 -11.94 5.08
C GLY A 135 4.97 -10.99 4.03
N ALA A 136 5.71 -10.72 2.96
CA ALA A 136 5.25 -9.90 1.84
C ALA A 136 4.10 -10.58 1.06
N ALA A 137 4.18 -11.89 0.84
CA ALA A 137 3.12 -12.66 0.20
C ALA A 137 1.84 -12.70 1.04
N LEU A 138 1.97 -12.86 2.37
CA LEU A 138 0.83 -12.81 3.30
C LEU A 138 0.20 -11.42 3.34
N LEU A 139 0.99 -10.35 3.33
CA LEU A 139 0.47 -8.98 3.26
C LEU A 139 -0.28 -8.72 1.94
N TYR A 140 0.28 -9.19 0.82
CA TYR A 140 -0.37 -9.08 -0.49
C TYR A 140 -1.67 -9.88 -0.54
N GLY A 141 -1.68 -11.07 0.09
CA GLY A 141 -2.89 -11.87 0.25
C GLY A 141 -3.97 -11.17 1.08
N ASP A 142 -3.59 -10.59 2.22
CA ASP A 142 -4.50 -9.86 3.11
C ASP A 142 -5.15 -8.66 2.38
N GLY A 143 -4.35 -7.88 1.65
CA GLY A 143 -4.85 -6.76 0.84
C GLY A 143 -5.77 -7.17 -0.33
N ALA A 144 -5.70 -8.43 -0.79
CA ALA A 144 -6.63 -8.97 -1.78
C ALA A 144 -7.89 -9.59 -1.15
N ILE A 145 -7.81 -10.07 0.10
CA ILE A 145 -8.90 -10.73 0.81
C ILE A 145 -9.92 -9.71 1.33
N THR A 146 -9.49 -8.56 1.88
CA THR A 146 -10.44 -7.63 2.51
C THR A 146 -11.48 -7.02 1.56
N PRO A 147 -11.16 -6.63 0.31
CA PRO A 147 -12.19 -6.19 -0.63
C PRO A 147 -13.26 -7.26 -0.88
N ALA A 148 -12.86 -8.54 -0.96
CA ALA A 148 -13.78 -9.66 -1.13
C ALA A 148 -14.67 -9.86 0.12
N ILE A 149 -14.09 -9.80 1.31
CA ILE A 149 -14.82 -9.91 2.58
C ILE A 149 -15.78 -8.72 2.77
N SER A 150 -15.36 -7.51 2.43
CA SER A 150 -16.19 -6.31 2.54
C SER A 150 -17.39 -6.36 1.59
N VAL A 151 -17.21 -6.86 0.36
CA VAL A 151 -18.31 -7.07 -0.59
C VAL A 151 -19.26 -8.14 -0.08
N LEU A 152 -18.74 -9.29 0.39
CA LEU A 152 -19.58 -10.36 0.95
C LEU A 152 -20.40 -9.88 2.15
N SER A 153 -19.77 -9.12 3.06
CA SER A 153 -20.44 -8.51 4.22
C SER A 153 -21.58 -7.56 3.81
N ALA A 154 -21.38 -6.76 2.76
CA ALA A 154 -22.39 -5.84 2.29
C ALA A 154 -23.61 -6.60 1.72
N ILE A 155 -23.38 -7.69 0.99
CA ILE A 155 -24.44 -8.53 0.44
C ILE A 155 -25.21 -9.26 1.55
N GLU A 156 -24.51 -9.78 2.57
CA GLU A 156 -25.15 -10.40 3.73
C GLU A 156 -25.97 -9.38 4.55
N GLY A 157 -25.48 -8.15 4.69
CA GLY A 157 -26.19 -7.08 5.39
C GLY A 157 -27.49 -6.65 4.70
N VAL A 158 -27.50 -6.61 3.35
CA VAL A 158 -28.71 -6.28 2.57
C VAL A 158 -29.84 -7.29 2.82
N LYS A 159 -29.52 -8.57 2.99
CA LYS A 159 -30.51 -9.62 3.31
C LYS A 159 -31.18 -9.46 4.67
N VAL A 160 -30.55 -8.71 5.59
CA VAL A 160 -31.08 -8.46 6.94
C VAL A 160 -32.10 -7.31 6.93
N ASP A 161 -31.89 -6.27 6.10
CA ASP A 161 -32.79 -5.11 6.02
C ASP A 161 -33.92 -5.27 4.97
N ALA A 162 -33.74 -6.10 3.94
CA ALA A 162 -34.74 -6.36 2.91
C ALA A 162 -34.85 -7.87 2.60
N PRO A 163 -35.61 -8.66 3.38
CA PRO A 163 -35.73 -10.10 3.20
C PRO A 163 -36.57 -10.55 1.98
N ALA A 164 -36.96 -9.63 1.09
CA ALA A 164 -37.86 -9.88 -0.05
C ALA A 164 -37.19 -9.69 -1.43
N LEU A 165 -35.86 -9.64 -1.49
CA LEU A 165 -35.03 -9.72 -2.71
C LEU A 165 -34.13 -10.97 -2.64
#